data_AF-A0A7C3Q1M2-F1
#
_entry.id   AF-A0A7C3Q1M2-F1
#
_cell.length_a   1.000
_cell.length_b   1.000
_cell.length_c   1.000
_cell.angle_alpha   90.00
_cell.angle_beta   90.00
_cell.angle_gamma   90.00
#
_symmetry.space_group_name_H-M   'P 1'
#
loop_
_entity.id
_entity.type
_entity.pdbx_description
1 polymer ?
#
loop_
_entity_poly.entity_id
_entity_poly.type
_entity_poly.pdbx_seq_one_letter_code
_entity_poly.pdbx_strand_id
1 'polypeptide(L)'
;AFIVMPGGFGTMDELSEAATLIQTGKISNFPIVLMGKDYWGPLVDFVRTRMLASGAISEEDLKLFVLTDSPEEATEVIRKNALENAQLAATMGPKRWRVLLESSPPTAGAKPEPA
;
A
#
# COMPACT_ATOMS: atom_id res chain seq x y z
N ALA A 1 5.32 -2.46 -5.51
CA ALA A 1 5.65 -3.80 -5.01
C ALA A 1 7.06 -3.79 -4.46
N PHE A 2 7.34 -4.67 -3.51
CA PHE A 2 8.66 -4.79 -2.89
C PHE A 2 9.13 -6.24 -3.03
N ILE A 3 10.35 -6.45 -3.53
CA ILE A 3 10.92 -7.78 -3.77
C ILE A 3 12.07 -7.98 -2.79
N VAL A 4 12.01 -9.07 -2.04
CA VAL A 4 12.95 -9.38 -0.97
C VAL A 4 13.69 -10.66 -1.33
N MET A 5 14.97 -10.51 -1.63
CA MET A 5 15.90 -11.62 -1.88
C MET A 5 16.47 -12.13 -0.54
N PRO A 6 16.94 -13.38 -0.45
CA PRO A 6 17.60 -13.89 0.76
C PRO A 6 18.70 -12.95 1.25
N GLY A 7 18.67 -12.61 2.55
CA GLY A 7 19.56 -11.59 3.09
C GLY A 7 19.53 -11.53 4.63
N GLY A 8 20.49 -10.81 5.21
CA GLY A 8 20.65 -10.73 6.67
C GLY A 8 19.73 -9.72 7.35
N PHE A 9 20.17 -9.21 8.51
CA PHE A 9 19.36 -8.30 9.32
C PHE A 9 18.94 -7.01 8.62
N GLY A 10 19.78 -6.43 7.75
CA GLY A 10 19.38 -5.24 6.98
C GLY A 10 18.20 -5.50 6.05
N THR A 11 18.16 -6.67 5.40
CA THR A 11 17.02 -7.08 4.56
C THR A 11 15.77 -7.33 5.39
N MET A 12 15.93 -7.89 6.59
CA MET A 12 14.84 -8.12 7.52
C MET A 12 14.24 -6.82 8.07
N ASP A 13 15.09 -5.82 8.33
CA ASP A 13 14.67 -4.49 8.80
C ASP A 13 13.75 -3.83 7.77
N GLU A 14 14.21 -3.74 6.52
CA GLU A 14 13.43 -3.20 5.39
C GLU A 14 12.14 -4.00 5.14
N LEU A 15 12.19 -5.34 5.25
CA LEU A 15 11.00 -6.20 5.16
C LEU A 15 9.96 -5.85 6.25
N SER A 16 10.43 -5.69 7.49
CA SER A 16 9.57 -5.42 8.64
C SER A 16 8.98 -4.02 8.59
N GLU A 17 9.75 -3.03 8.16
CA GLU A 17 9.28 -1.67 7.93
C GLU A 17 8.22 -1.63 6.83
N ALA A 18 8.49 -2.24 5.67
CA ALA A 18 7.53 -2.30 4.56
C ALA A 18 6.22 -2.97 4.99
N ALA A 19 6.28 -4.11 5.68
CA ALA A 19 5.10 -4.80 6.20
C ALA A 19 4.29 -3.90 7.16
N THR A 20 4.97 -3.21 8.07
CA THR A 20 4.32 -2.31 9.05
C THR A 20 3.64 -1.11 8.38
N LEU A 21 4.30 -0.50 7.38
CA LEU A 21 3.73 0.65 6.67
C LEU A 21 2.47 0.28 5.88
N ILE A 22 2.45 -0.93 5.29
CA ILE A 22 1.27 -1.42 4.57
C ILE A 22 0.16 -1.80 5.55
N GLN A 23 0.48 -2.56 6.60
CA GLN A 23 -0.47 -2.96 7.65
C GLN A 23 -1.17 -1.74 8.28
N THR A 24 -0.43 -0.66 8.54
CA THR A 24 -0.97 0.56 9.14
C THR A 24 -1.63 1.51 8.14
N GLY A 25 -1.67 1.14 6.84
CA GLY A 25 -2.23 1.95 5.77
C GLY A 25 -1.50 3.27 5.51
N LYS A 26 -0.24 3.37 5.95
CA LYS A 26 0.60 4.57 5.71
C LYS A 26 1.03 4.68 4.25
N ILE A 27 1.15 3.54 3.58
CA ILE A 27 1.39 3.46 2.14
C ILE A 27 0.32 2.59 1.48
N SER A 28 0.12 2.80 0.18
CA SER A 28 -0.86 2.06 -0.62
C SER A 28 -0.55 0.56 -0.60
N ASN A 29 -1.59 -0.27 -0.64
CA ASN A 29 -1.45 -1.72 -0.63
C ASN A 29 -0.66 -2.20 -1.87
N PHE A 30 0.49 -2.83 -1.65
CA PHE A 30 1.26 -3.50 -2.69
C PHE A 30 1.84 -4.83 -2.17
N PRO A 31 2.06 -5.82 -3.04
CA PRO A 31 2.56 -7.13 -2.61
C PRO A 31 4.03 -7.03 -2.18
N ILE A 32 4.35 -7.72 -1.09
CA ILE A 32 5.72 -8.05 -0.66
C ILE A 32 6.05 -9.44 -1.21
N VAL A 33 6.94 -9.49 -2.20
CA VAL A 33 7.38 -10.74 -2.81
C VAL A 33 8.65 -11.23 -2.12
N LEU A 34 8.60 -12.39 -1.49
CA LEU A 34 9.73 -13.08 -0.89
C LEU A 34 10.25 -14.12 -1.88
N MET A 35 11.48 -13.92 -2.37
CA MET A 35 12.13 -14.84 -3.30
C MET A 35 12.96 -15.88 -2.54
N GLY A 36 12.73 -17.16 -2.79
CA GLY A 36 13.41 -18.27 -2.12
C GLY A 36 12.54 -18.91 -1.03
N LYS A 37 11.72 -19.89 -1.42
CA LYS A 37 10.80 -20.63 -0.53
C LYS A 37 11.52 -21.26 0.65
N ASP A 38 12.65 -21.90 0.43
CA ASP A 38 13.42 -22.57 1.48
C ASP A 38 13.97 -21.56 2.50
N TYR A 39 14.37 -20.37 2.06
CA TYR A 39 14.95 -19.35 2.91
C TYR A 39 13.90 -18.65 3.78
N TRP A 40 12.81 -18.20 3.15
CA TRP A 40 11.79 -17.39 3.83
C TRP A 40 10.63 -18.22 4.41
N GLY A 41 10.47 -19.47 4.00
CA GLY A 41 9.42 -20.38 4.47
C GLY A 41 9.32 -20.43 6.00
N PRO A 42 10.42 -20.67 6.75
CA PRO A 42 10.39 -20.69 8.20
C PRO A 42 9.90 -19.37 8.84
N LEU A 43 10.21 -18.22 8.22
CA LEU A 43 9.71 -16.92 8.68
C LEU A 43 8.21 -16.80 8.44
N VAL A 44 7.75 -17.14 7.23
CA VAL A 44 6.32 -17.09 6.88
C VAL A 44 5.51 -18.03 7.79
N ASP A 45 6.05 -19.21 8.10
CA ASP A 45 5.44 -20.14 9.05
C ASP A 45 5.39 -19.57 10.46
N PHE A 46 6.43 -18.88 10.93
CA PHE A 46 6.41 -18.18 12.21
C PHE A 46 5.32 -17.10 12.25
N VAL A 47 5.21 -16.28 11.20
CA VAL A 47 4.16 -15.25 11.08
C VAL A 47 2.76 -15.89 11.17
N ARG A 48 2.53 -16.96 10.40
CA ARG A 48 1.25 -17.69 10.37
C ARG A 48 0.92 -18.40 11.69
N THR A 49 1.88 -19.06 12.31
CA THR A 49 1.61 -19.95 13.45
C THR A 49 1.76 -19.27 14.81
N ARG A 50 2.58 -18.23 14.91
CA ARG A 50 2.88 -17.54 16.18
C ARG A 50 2.27 -16.15 16.23
N MET A 51 2.57 -15.29 15.25
CA MET A 51 2.10 -13.90 15.28
C MET A 51 0.59 -13.80 15.10
N LEU A 52 0.01 -14.59 14.19
CA LEU A 52 -1.43 -14.65 14.03
C LEU A 52 -2.11 -15.22 15.28
N ALA A 53 -1.60 -16.34 15.81
CA ALA A 53 -2.16 -16.98 16.99
C ALA A 53 -2.11 -16.09 18.25
N SER A 54 -1.09 -15.22 18.36
CA SER A 54 -0.98 -14.24 19.45
C SER A 54 -1.81 -12.97 19.23
N GLY A 55 -2.48 -12.82 18.08
CA GLY A 55 -3.20 -11.60 17.71
C GLY A 55 -2.30 -10.41 17.40
N ALA A 56 -1.01 -10.64 17.08
CA ALA A 56 -0.09 -9.57 16.70
C ALA A 56 -0.31 -9.08 15.25
N ILE A 57 -0.94 -9.93 14.42
CA ILE A 57 -1.37 -9.61 13.06
C ILE A 57 -2.79 -10.14 12.83
N SER A 58 -3.43 -9.66 11.76
CA SER A 58 -4.71 -10.17 11.27
C SER A 58 -4.52 -11.25 10.18
N GLU A 59 -5.60 -11.98 9.86
CA GLU A 59 -5.57 -12.91 8.71
C GLU A 59 -5.36 -12.19 7.38
N GLU A 60 -5.81 -10.94 7.26
CA GLU A 60 -5.62 -10.12 6.05
C GLU A 60 -4.14 -9.79 5.83
N ASP A 61 -3.39 -9.57 6.91
CA ASP A 61 -1.95 -9.26 6.84
C ASP A 61 -1.14 -10.41 6.25
N LEU A 62 -1.62 -11.66 6.32
CA LEU A 62 -0.97 -12.79 5.67
C LEU A 62 -0.99 -12.68 4.14
N LYS A 63 -1.95 -11.96 3.58
CA LYS A 63 -2.06 -11.75 2.12
C LYS A 63 -1.05 -10.73 1.61
N LEU A 64 -0.33 -10.03 2.50
CA LEU A 64 0.74 -9.11 2.13
C LEU A 64 1.93 -9.83 1.50
N PHE A 65 2.19 -11.08 1.92
CA PHE A 65 3.34 -11.85 1.49
C PHE A 65 3.02 -12.77 0.33
N VAL A 66 3.88 -12.76 -0.68
CA VAL A 66 3.90 -13.70 -1.79
C VAL A 66 5.23 -14.42 -1.77
N LEU A 67 5.23 -15.71 -1.46
CA LEU A 67 6.43 -16.53 -1.36
C LEU A 67 6.61 -17.37 -2.63
N THR A 68 7.66 -17.10 -3.40
CA THR A 68 7.90 -17.77 -4.69
C THR A 68 9.38 -17.99 -4.99
N ASP A 69 9.67 -18.94 -5.88
CA ASP A 69 10.99 -19.14 -6.50
C ASP A 69 11.00 -18.72 -7.98
N SER A 70 9.85 -18.36 -8.56
CA SER A 70 9.70 -18.02 -9.97
C SER A 70 9.69 -16.50 -10.16
N PRO A 71 10.67 -15.94 -10.89
CA PRO A 71 10.63 -14.54 -11.31
C PRO A 71 9.38 -14.20 -12.14
N GLU A 72 8.84 -15.16 -12.89
CA GLU A 72 7.64 -15.01 -13.70
C GLU A 72 6.41 -14.83 -12.80
N GLU A 73 6.26 -15.68 -11.77
CA GLU A 73 5.18 -15.55 -10.77
C GLU A 73 5.27 -14.22 -10.04
N ALA A 74 6.48 -13.84 -9.60
CA ALA A 74 6.73 -12.54 -8.97
C ALA A 74 6.27 -11.39 -9.89
N THR A 75 6.68 -11.42 -11.16
CA THR A 75 6.35 -10.37 -12.13
C THR A 75 4.84 -10.29 -12.38
N GLU A 76 4.16 -11.43 -12.49
CA GLU A 76 2.72 -11.46 -12.70
C GLU A 76 1.93 -10.86 -11.53
N VAL A 77 2.33 -11.16 -10.30
CA VAL A 77 1.74 -10.59 -9.09
C VAL A 77 1.92 -9.07 -9.06
N ILE A 78 3.12 -8.59 -9.39
CA ILE A 78 3.43 -7.16 -9.44
C ILE A 78 2.57 -6.46 -10.49
N ARG A 79 2.49 -7.04 -11.69
CA ARG A 79 1.72 -6.51 -12.81
C ARG A 79 0.23 -6.41 -12.47
N LYS A 80 -0.34 -7.48 -11.91
CA LYS A 80 -1.75 -7.52 -11.51
C LYS A 80 -2.08 -6.41 -10.51
N ASN A 81 -1.30 -6.28 -9.44
CA ASN A 81 -1.53 -5.25 -8.43
C ASN A 81 -1.36 -3.83 -8.99
N ALA A 82 -0.39 -3.61 -9.88
CA ALA A 82 -0.19 -2.31 -10.52
C ALA A 82 -1.40 -1.90 -11.38
N LEU A 83 -1.99 -2.84 -12.14
CA LEU A 83 -3.18 -2.60 -12.95
C LEU A 83 -4.40 -2.31 -12.08
N GLU A 84 -4.62 -3.08 -11.01
CA GLU A 84 -5.71 -2.87 -10.07
C GLU A 84 -5.62 -1.47 -9.42
N ASN A 85 -4.43 -1.08 -8.95
CA ASN A 85 -4.19 0.23 -8.37
C ASN A 85 -4.38 1.38 -9.38
N ALA A 86 -3.97 1.19 -10.64
CA ALA A 86 -4.21 2.18 -11.70
C ALA A 86 -5.71 2.33 -12.00
N GLN A 87 -6.46 1.22 -12.02
CA GLN A 87 -7.91 1.22 -12.21
C GLN A 87 -8.61 1.96 -11.07
N LEU A 88 -8.21 1.69 -9.83
CA LEU A 88 -8.72 2.39 -8.64
C LEU A 88 -8.46 3.89 -8.73
N ALA A 89 -7.23 4.30 -9.06
CA ALA A 89 -6.87 5.69 -9.24
C ALA A 89 -7.69 6.38 -10.35
N ALA A 90 -7.98 5.68 -11.45
CA ALA A 90 -8.81 6.21 -12.53
C ALA A 90 -10.29 6.39 -12.13
N THR A 91 -10.80 5.56 -11.23
CA THR A 91 -12.19 5.68 -10.69
C THR A 91 -12.33 6.74 -9.60
N MET A 92 -11.24 7.09 -8.91
CA MET A 92 -11.25 8.18 -7.94
C MET A 92 -11.35 9.51 -8.70
N GLY A 93 -12.56 10.10 -8.69
CA GLY A 93 -12.82 11.41 -9.29
C GLY A 93 -11.87 12.50 -8.75
N PRO A 94 -11.80 13.66 -9.43
CA PRO A 94 -10.83 14.70 -9.08
C PRO A 94 -10.91 15.06 -7.60
N LYS A 95 -9.76 15.06 -6.91
CA LYS A 95 -9.69 15.43 -5.49
C LYS A 95 -10.36 16.81 -5.30
N ARG A 96 -11.32 16.86 -4.36
CA ARG A 96 -12.27 17.97 -4.09
C ARG A 96 -11.62 19.34 -3.80
N TRP A 97 -10.29 19.45 -3.71
CA TRP A 97 -9.59 20.72 -3.48
C TRP A 97 -9.73 21.72 -4.64
N ARG A 98 -10.07 21.27 -5.86
CA ARG A 98 -10.33 22.18 -7.01
C ARG A 98 -11.63 22.99 -6.90
N VAL A 99 -12.60 22.60 -6.06
CA VAL A 99 -13.90 23.30 -5.94
C VAL A 99 -13.87 24.42 -4.88
N LEU A 100 -12.82 24.48 -4.05
CA LEU A 100 -12.70 25.48 -2.98
C LEU A 100 -12.20 26.86 -3.46
N LEU A 101 -11.72 26.99 -4.69
CA LEU A 101 -11.14 28.25 -5.22
C LEU A 101 -12.00 28.95 -6.28
N GLU A 102 -13.16 28.38 -6.67
CA GLU A 102 -14.05 28.98 -7.69
C GLU A 102 -15.33 29.64 -7.14
N SER A 103 -15.57 29.62 -5.82
CA SER A 103 -16.66 30.41 -5.23
C SER A 103 -16.16 31.78 -4.77
N SER A 104 -15.88 32.69 -5.70
CA SER A 104 -15.84 34.11 -5.38
C SER A 104 -17.24 34.55 -4.91
N PRO A 105 -17.39 35.25 -3.77
CA PRO A 105 -18.70 35.74 -3.35
C PRO A 105 -19.21 36.81 -4.32
N PRO A 106 -20.55 36.95 -4.50
CA PRO A 106 -21.09 38.00 -5.35
C PRO A 106 -20.70 39.36 -4.76
N THR A 107 -20.12 40.22 -5.60
CA THR A 107 -19.81 41.60 -5.23
C THR A 107 -21.11 42.30 -4.86
N ALA A 108 -21.30 42.57 -3.57
CA ALA A 108 -22.40 43.38 -3.07
C ALA A 108 -22.31 44.78 -3.69
N GLY A 109 -23.40 45.19 -4.34
CA GLY A 109 -23.49 46.43 -5.08
C GLY A 109 -23.11 47.64 -4.25
N ALA A 110 -22.28 48.51 -4.85
CA ALA A 110 -22.15 49.88 -4.41
C ALA A 110 -23.52 50.56 -4.48
N LYS A 111 -24.06 50.97 -3.32
CA LYS A 111 -25.12 51.99 -3.29
C LYS A 111 -24.48 53.36 -3.49
N PRO A 112 -25.03 54.22 -4.34
CA PRO A 112 -24.64 55.62 -4.38
C PRO A 112 -25.31 56.36 -3.23
N GLU A 113 -24.61 57.32 -2.61
CA GLU A 113 -25.26 58.32 -1.77
C GLU A 113 -24.82 59.71 -2.25
N PRO A 114 -25.75 60.51 -2.80
CA PRO A 114 -25.51 61.92 -3.10
C PRO A 114 -26.12 62.86 -2.07
N ALA A 115 -25.44 64.01 -1.94
CA ALA A 115 -25.77 65.30 -1.30
C ALA A 115 -25.74 65.39 0.23
#